data_AF-A0A6I6SQK7-F1
#
_entry.id   AF-A0A6I6SQK7-F1
#
_cell.length_a   1.000
_cell.length_b   1.000
_cell.length_c   1.000
_cell.angle_alpha   90.00
_cell.angle_beta   90.00
_cell.angle_gamma   90.00
#
_symmetry.space_group_name_H-M   'P 1'
#
loop_
_entity.id
_entity.type
_entity.pdbx_description
1 polymer ?
#
loop_
_entity_poly.entity_id
_entity_poly.type
_entity_poly.pdbx_seq_one_letter_code
_entity_poly.pdbx_strand_id
1 'polypeptide(L)'
;MFVTRRIDLNGAQELALGALIKAERLELCLTVERILARAKEQAEELMADAEQQAQRRLDAAQQRAVEVVEQARRETEQRVWQEAEALLDGLRRAEQELWAEVERHAEQVLQAALTALLGDIDSRQRIQVLVRRLVEAQREPASATLYCSPSSRSACGRSWRTSISSAGGSCRIPG
;
A
#
# COMPACT_ATOMS: atom_id res chain seq x y z
N MET A 1 8.68 -86.76 -51.40
CA MET A 1 9.00 -86.32 -52.78
C MET A 1 9.94 -85.14 -52.64
N PHE A 2 11.25 -85.34 -52.86
CA PHE A 2 12.26 -84.30 -52.64
C PHE A 2 12.66 -83.70 -54.00
N VAL A 3 12.54 -82.39 -54.14
CA VAL A 3 12.95 -81.67 -55.35
C VAL A 3 14.40 -81.21 -55.15
N THR A 4 15.33 -81.95 -55.74
CA THR A 4 16.72 -81.50 -55.89
C THR A 4 16.80 -80.53 -57.06
N ARG A 5 16.94 -79.24 -56.76
CA ARG A 5 17.18 -78.20 -57.77
C ARG A 5 18.69 -78.04 -57.96
N ARG A 6 19.21 -78.53 -59.07
CA ARG A 6 20.61 -78.35 -59.47
C ARG A 6 20.76 -76.96 -60.07
N ILE A 7 21.57 -76.11 -59.46
CA ILE A 7 21.91 -74.79 -59.99
C ILE A 7 23.29 -74.93 -60.64
N ASP A 8 23.31 -74.96 -61.96
CA ASP A 8 24.55 -74.92 -62.75
C ASP A 8 25.02 -73.46 -62.85
N LEU A 9 26.09 -73.11 -62.14
CA LEU A 9 26.75 -71.79 -62.24
C LEU A 9 27.57 -71.73 -63.54
N ASN A 10 26.88 -71.43 -64.64
CA ASN A 10 27.51 -71.31 -65.96
C ASN A 10 28.23 -69.96 -66.07
N GLY A 11 29.57 -69.97 -65.90
CA GLY A 11 30.41 -68.76 -65.93
C GLY A 11 31.62 -68.76 -64.99
N ALA A 12 31.99 -69.90 -64.40
CA ALA A 12 33.00 -69.99 -63.35
C ALA A 12 34.47 -69.85 -63.81
N GLN A 13 34.77 -69.48 -65.06
CA GLN A 13 36.15 -69.42 -65.56
C GLN A 13 36.77 -68.01 -65.61
N GLU A 14 36.02 -66.93 -65.38
CA GLU A 14 36.59 -65.57 -65.33
C GLU A 14 36.11 -64.72 -64.15
N LEU A 15 35.45 -65.33 -63.16
CA LEU A 15 35.49 -64.77 -61.82
C LEU A 15 36.83 -65.20 -61.24
N ALA A 16 37.85 -64.37 -61.42
CA ALA A 16 38.94 -64.33 -60.46
C ALA A 16 38.26 -64.28 -59.09
N LEU A 17 38.21 -65.43 -58.40
CA LEU A 17 37.58 -65.59 -57.11
C LEU A 17 38.38 -64.73 -56.14
N GLY A 18 38.08 -63.43 -56.17
CA GLY A 18 38.60 -62.42 -55.29
C GLY A 18 38.29 -62.91 -53.89
N ALA A 19 39.35 -63.32 -53.20
CA ALA A 19 39.36 -63.80 -51.83
C ALA A 19 38.07 -64.52 -51.39
N LEU A 20 37.99 -65.83 -51.62
CA LEU A 20 37.00 -66.69 -50.96
C LEU A 20 36.99 -66.41 -49.45
N ILE A 21 35.94 -65.75 -48.98
CA ILE A 21 35.77 -65.46 -47.56
C ILE A 21 35.51 -66.80 -46.86
N LYS A 22 36.35 -67.15 -45.89
CA LYS A 22 36.14 -68.35 -45.05
C LYS A 22 34.80 -68.22 -44.31
N ALA A 23 34.06 -69.32 -44.16
CA ALA A 23 32.77 -69.34 -43.47
C ALA A 23 32.82 -68.64 -42.09
N GLU A 24 33.89 -68.87 -41.34
CA GLU A 24 34.18 -68.21 -40.05
C GLU A 24 34.19 -66.67 -40.13
N ARG A 25 34.72 -66.09 -41.21
CA ARG A 25 34.72 -64.63 -41.42
C ARG A 25 33.32 -64.09 -41.74
N LEU A 26 32.50 -64.86 -42.47
CA LEU A 26 31.12 -64.48 -42.76
C LEU A 26 30.29 -64.46 -41.46
N GLU A 27 30.43 -65.49 -40.63
CA GLU A 27 29.77 -65.57 -39.33
C GLU A 27 30.17 -64.42 -38.39
N LEU A 28 31.46 -64.05 -38.39
CA LEU A 28 31.94 -62.89 -37.66
C LEU A 28 31.28 -61.59 -38.16
N CYS A 29 31.24 -61.37 -39.48
CA CYS A 29 30.61 -60.19 -40.06
C CYS A 29 29.12 -60.08 -39.68
N LEU A 30 28.36 -61.18 -39.80
CA LEU A 30 26.94 -61.22 -39.41
C LEU A 30 26.73 -60.97 -37.92
N THR A 31 27.66 -61.45 -37.07
CA THR A 31 27.61 -61.21 -35.62
C THR A 31 27.87 -59.75 -35.30
N VAL A 32 28.87 -59.14 -35.94
CA VAL A 32 29.18 -57.71 -35.78
C VAL A 32 28.01 -56.85 -36.24
N GLU A 33 27.40 -57.14 -37.39
CA GLU A 33 26.21 -56.42 -37.88
C GLU A 33 25.06 -56.47 -36.88
N ARG A 34 24.80 -57.64 -36.27
CA ARG A 34 23.75 -57.79 -35.25
C ARG A 34 24.05 -56.99 -33.99
N ILE A 35 25.30 -56.99 -33.54
CA ILE A 35 25.72 -56.20 -32.37
C ILE A 35 25.57 -54.71 -32.66
N LEU A 36 25.99 -54.24 -33.83
CA LEU A 36 25.85 -52.85 -34.25
C LEU A 36 24.39 -52.42 -34.36
N ALA A 37 23.52 -53.27 -34.93
CA ALA A 37 22.09 -53.01 -35.02
C ALA A 37 21.48 -52.85 -33.63
N ARG A 38 21.78 -53.77 -32.71
CA ARG A 38 21.31 -53.69 -31.32
C ARG A 38 21.85 -52.47 -30.58
N ALA A 39 23.13 -52.13 -30.78
CA ALA A 39 23.72 -50.96 -30.15
C ALA A 39 23.08 -49.65 -30.65
N LYS A 40 22.69 -49.58 -31.93
CA LYS A 40 21.95 -48.44 -32.49
C LYS A 40 20.55 -48.33 -31.87
N GLU A 41 19.81 -49.43 -31.81
CA GLU A 41 18.47 -49.45 -31.21
C GLU A 41 18.52 -48.99 -29.73
N GLN A 42 19.48 -49.51 -28.96
CA GLN A 42 19.68 -49.09 -27.57
C GLN A 42 20.08 -47.60 -27.44
N ALA A 43 20.87 -47.08 -28.38
CA ALA A 43 21.23 -45.67 -28.39
C ALA A 43 20.02 -44.78 -28.72
N GLU A 44 19.17 -45.20 -29.67
CA GLU A 44 17.93 -44.50 -30.02
C GLU A 44 16.94 -44.49 -28.84
N GLU A 45 16.76 -45.61 -28.16
CA GLU A 45 15.94 -45.70 -26.94
C GLU A 45 16.47 -44.76 -25.84
N LEU A 46 17.78 -44.77 -25.59
CA LEU A 46 18.39 -43.93 -24.57
C LEU A 46 18.26 -42.44 -24.89
N MET A 47 18.38 -42.07 -26.17
CA MET A 47 18.18 -40.68 -26.62
C MET A 47 16.71 -40.27 -26.46
N ALA A 48 15.76 -41.11 -26.85
CA ALA A 48 14.34 -40.83 -26.68
C ALA A 48 13.96 -40.65 -25.20
N ASP A 49 14.48 -41.51 -24.33
CA ASP A 49 14.28 -41.40 -22.88
C ASP A 49 14.90 -40.12 -22.31
N ALA A 50 16.11 -39.76 -22.76
CA ALA A 50 16.78 -38.53 -22.34
C ALA A 50 16.02 -37.27 -22.78
N GLU A 51 15.52 -37.25 -24.01
CA GLU A 51 14.69 -36.17 -24.54
C GLU A 51 13.38 -36.05 -23.75
N GLN A 52 12.71 -37.17 -23.48
CA GLN A 52 11.48 -37.16 -22.68
C GLN A 52 11.72 -36.65 -21.26
N GLN A 53 12.83 -37.06 -20.62
CA GLN A 53 13.19 -36.56 -19.30
C GLN A 53 13.54 -35.07 -19.30
N ALA A 54 14.26 -34.61 -20.33
CA ALA A 54 14.58 -33.20 -20.50
C ALA A 54 13.30 -32.36 -20.65
N GLN A 55 12.36 -32.82 -21.47
CA GLN A 55 11.09 -32.13 -21.66
C GLN A 55 10.29 -32.03 -20.35
N ARG A 56 10.17 -33.14 -19.60
CA ARG A 56 9.49 -33.12 -18.29
C ARG A 56 10.14 -32.15 -17.30
N ARG A 57 11.48 -32.04 -17.32
CA ARG A 57 12.20 -31.08 -16.47
C ARG A 57 11.96 -29.64 -16.90
N LEU A 58 11.91 -29.37 -18.20
CA LEU A 58 11.57 -28.04 -18.73
C LEU A 58 10.15 -27.64 -18.35
N ASP A 59 9.18 -28.53 -18.53
CA ASP A 59 7.78 -28.27 -18.17
C ASP A 59 7.64 -27.98 -16.66
N ALA A 60 8.29 -28.79 -15.82
CA ALA A 60 8.29 -28.57 -14.37
C ALA A 60 8.99 -27.26 -13.98
N ALA A 61 10.09 -26.89 -14.67
CA ALA A 61 10.78 -25.62 -14.42
C ALA A 61 9.92 -24.42 -14.84
N GLN A 62 9.20 -24.51 -15.96
CA GLN A 62 8.27 -23.47 -16.41
C GLN A 62 7.12 -23.29 -15.42
N GLN A 63 6.52 -24.38 -14.95
CA GLN A 63 5.45 -24.33 -13.94
C GLN A 63 5.92 -23.64 -12.65
N ARG A 64 7.09 -24.03 -12.13
CA ARG A 64 7.68 -23.40 -10.95
C ARG A 64 8.00 -21.92 -11.17
N ALA A 65 8.48 -21.55 -12.36
CA ALA A 65 8.75 -20.16 -12.68
C ALA A 65 7.48 -19.32 -12.64
N VAL A 66 6.36 -19.83 -13.18
CA VAL A 66 5.05 -19.18 -13.10
C VAL A 66 4.60 -19.02 -11.66
N GLU A 67 4.71 -20.07 -10.85
CA GLU A 67 4.35 -20.03 -9.42
C GLU A 67 5.14 -18.98 -8.64
N VAL A 68 6.46 -18.92 -8.87
CA VAL A 68 7.35 -17.93 -8.23
C VAL A 68 6.98 -16.51 -8.64
N VAL A 69 6.69 -16.27 -9.92
CA VAL A 69 6.27 -14.95 -10.41
C VAL A 69 4.93 -14.55 -9.80
N GLU A 70 3.95 -15.44 -9.77
CA GLU A 70 2.64 -15.17 -9.17
C GLU A 70 2.74 -14.91 -7.67
N GLN A 71 3.58 -15.65 -6.95
CA GLN A 71 3.82 -15.40 -5.54
C GLN A 71 4.49 -14.04 -5.32
N ALA A 72 5.56 -13.74 -6.05
CA ALA A 72 6.26 -12.46 -5.94
C ALA A 72 5.34 -11.28 -6.28
N ARG A 73 4.46 -11.46 -7.28
CA ARG A 73 3.44 -10.48 -7.65
C ARG A 73 2.49 -10.22 -6.49
N ARG A 74 1.90 -11.27 -5.89
CA ARG A 74 0.98 -11.13 -4.76
C ARG A 74 1.63 -10.44 -3.56
N GLU A 75 2.86 -10.82 -3.24
CA GLU A 75 3.62 -10.21 -2.15
C GLU A 75 3.89 -8.72 -2.41
N THR A 76 4.24 -8.38 -3.66
CA THR A 76 4.48 -6.99 -4.07
C THR A 76 3.19 -6.18 -4.03
N GLU A 77 2.08 -6.71 -4.56
CA GLU A 77 0.77 -6.06 -4.51
C GLU A 77 0.35 -5.78 -3.05
N GLN A 78 0.53 -6.75 -2.15
CA GLN A 78 0.23 -6.57 -0.72
C GLN A 78 1.09 -5.47 -0.08
N ARG A 79 2.40 -5.44 -0.37
CA ARG A 79 3.30 -4.39 0.16
C ARG A 79 2.89 -3.01 -0.34
N VAL A 80 2.60 -2.87 -1.63
CA VAL A 80 2.16 -1.61 -2.22
C VAL A 80 0.87 -1.14 -1.56
N TRP A 81 -0.10 -2.03 -1.32
CA TRP A 81 -1.33 -1.66 -0.62
C TRP A 81 -1.09 -1.20 0.82
N GLN A 82 -0.22 -1.89 1.56
CA GLN A 82 0.14 -1.50 2.92
C GLN A 82 0.84 -0.14 2.98
N GLU A 83 1.77 0.11 2.04
CA GLU A 83 2.46 1.39 1.93
C GLU A 83 1.49 2.53 1.56
N ALA A 84 0.56 2.27 0.63
CA ALA A 84 -0.45 3.24 0.25
C ALA A 84 -1.40 3.58 1.41
N GLU A 85 -1.83 2.58 2.18
CA GLU A 85 -2.67 2.78 3.35
C GLU A 85 -1.93 3.59 4.44
N ALA A 86 -0.67 3.27 4.70
CA ALA A 86 0.17 4.03 5.63
C ALA A 86 0.35 5.50 5.19
N LEU A 87 0.53 5.74 3.89
CA LEU A 87 0.63 7.09 3.34
C LEU A 87 -0.69 7.87 3.51
N LEU A 88 -1.83 7.24 3.19
CA LEU A 88 -3.15 7.86 3.34
C LEU A 88 -3.47 8.19 4.79
N ASP A 89 -3.14 7.31 5.73
CA ASP A 89 -3.31 7.58 7.15
C ASP A 89 -2.37 8.68 7.65
N GLY A 90 -1.13 8.72 7.14
CA GLY A 90 -0.21 9.82 7.39
C GLY A 90 -0.77 11.17 6.93
N LEU A 91 -1.34 11.22 5.72
CA LEU A 91 -1.97 12.43 5.18
C LEU A 91 -3.19 12.87 6.01
N ARG A 92 -4.05 11.93 6.41
CA ARG A 92 -5.22 12.24 7.26
C ARG A 92 -4.80 12.83 8.60
N ARG A 93 -3.74 12.29 9.22
CA ARG A 93 -3.22 12.83 10.49
C ARG A 93 -2.64 14.22 10.29
N ALA A 94 -1.84 14.43 9.25
CA ALA A 94 -1.27 15.73 8.93
C ALA A 94 -2.37 16.79 8.67
N GLU A 95 -3.46 16.41 7.99
CA GLU A 95 -4.60 17.30 7.79
C GLU A 95 -5.27 17.67 9.13
N GLN A 96 -5.50 16.69 10.01
CA GLN A 96 -6.09 16.94 11.33
C GLN A 96 -5.20 17.85 12.20
N GLU A 97 -3.88 17.62 12.18
CA GLU A 97 -2.90 18.46 12.88
C GLU A 97 -2.90 19.89 12.35
N LEU A 98 -2.94 20.06 11.03
CA LEU A 98 -3.02 21.36 10.38
C LEU A 98 -4.29 22.12 10.81
N TRP A 99 -5.45 21.46 10.80
CA TRP A 99 -6.70 22.10 11.22
C TRP A 99 -6.68 22.49 12.70
N ALA A 100 -6.16 21.62 13.57
CA ALA A 100 -5.99 21.92 14.99
C ALA A 100 -4.99 23.08 15.23
N GLU A 101 -3.98 23.24 14.37
CA GLU A 101 -3.11 24.42 14.39
C GLU A 101 -3.83 25.68 13.94
N VAL A 102 -4.57 25.62 12.84
CA VAL A 102 -5.33 26.77 12.33
C VAL A 102 -6.33 27.26 13.36
N GLU A 103 -7.07 26.36 14.01
CA GLU A 103 -8.00 26.70 15.09
C GLU A 103 -7.31 27.40 16.25
N ARG A 104 -6.19 26.86 16.74
CA ARG A 104 -5.41 27.50 17.82
C ARG A 104 -4.91 28.88 17.43
N HIS A 105 -4.41 29.07 16.22
CA HIS A 105 -3.96 30.38 15.76
C HIS A 105 -5.12 31.36 15.62
N ALA A 106 -6.28 30.90 15.12
CA ALA A 106 -7.47 31.73 15.01
C ALA A 106 -7.95 32.19 16.40
N GLU A 107 -7.97 31.29 17.40
CA GLU A 107 -8.29 31.63 18.79
C GLU A 107 -7.32 32.67 19.36
N GLN A 108 -6.01 32.48 19.16
CA GLN A 108 -4.99 33.40 19.64
C GLN A 108 -5.14 34.79 19.01
N VAL A 109 -5.35 34.85 17.69
CA VAL A 109 -5.55 36.12 16.97
C VAL A 109 -6.84 36.79 17.43
N LEU A 110 -7.93 36.04 17.58
CA LEU A 110 -9.19 36.58 18.07
C LEU A 110 -9.05 37.13 19.49
N GLN A 111 -8.39 36.39 20.38
CA GLN A 111 -8.17 36.82 21.75
C GLN A 111 -7.25 38.05 21.82
N ALA A 112 -6.19 38.11 21.01
CA ALA A 112 -5.32 39.27 20.90
C ALA A 112 -6.08 40.50 20.38
N ALA A 113 -6.88 40.33 19.33
CA ALA A 113 -7.70 41.39 18.76
C ALA A 113 -8.77 41.89 19.75
N LEU A 114 -9.45 41.00 20.45
CA LEU A 114 -10.42 41.36 21.50
C LEU A 114 -9.72 42.07 22.66
N THR A 115 -8.54 41.63 23.06
CA THR A 115 -7.77 42.26 24.14
C THR A 115 -7.31 43.65 23.74
N ALA A 116 -6.84 43.84 22.51
CA ALA A 116 -6.46 45.16 21.98
C ALA A 116 -7.67 46.08 21.85
N LEU A 117 -8.75 45.62 21.21
CA LEU A 117 -10.00 46.38 21.03
C LEU A 117 -10.59 46.81 22.37
N LEU A 118 -10.64 45.89 23.35
CA LEU A 118 -11.13 46.23 24.68
C LEU A 118 -10.12 47.14 25.39
N GLY A 119 -8.82 46.88 25.28
CA GLY A 119 -7.74 47.66 25.86
C GLY A 119 -7.76 49.14 25.46
N ASP A 120 -8.03 49.43 24.19
CA ASP A 120 -8.06 50.78 23.60
C ASP A 120 -9.29 51.59 24.02
N ILE A 121 -10.34 50.95 24.54
CA ILE A 121 -11.52 51.66 25.06
C ILE A 121 -11.21 52.17 26.47
N ASP A 122 -11.39 53.48 26.70
CA ASP A 122 -11.22 54.07 28.03
C ASP A 122 -12.00 53.27 29.08
N SER A 123 -11.31 52.93 30.17
CA SER A 123 -11.83 52.07 31.23
C SER A 123 -13.16 52.56 31.81
N ARG A 124 -13.44 53.86 31.82
CA ARG A 124 -14.73 54.40 32.28
C ARG A 124 -15.84 54.22 31.25
N GLN A 125 -15.56 54.41 29.97
CA GLN A 125 -16.52 54.19 28.88
C GLN A 125 -16.90 52.70 28.78
N ARG A 126 -15.92 51.81 28.95
CA ARG A 126 -16.13 50.36 28.94
C ARG A 126 -17.09 49.91 30.04
N ILE A 127 -16.86 50.39 31.26
CA ILE A 127 -17.72 50.11 32.42
C ILE A 127 -19.12 50.68 32.19
N GLN A 128 -19.23 51.87 31.59
CA GLN A 128 -20.53 52.47 31.29
C GLN A 128 -21.36 51.63 30.33
N VAL A 129 -20.74 51.17 29.23
CA VAL A 129 -21.41 50.33 28.24
C VAL A 129 -21.78 48.97 28.83
N LEU A 130 -20.89 48.33 29.59
CA LEU A 130 -21.15 47.04 30.24
C LEU A 130 -22.30 47.12 31.23
N VAL A 131 -22.30 48.14 32.10
CA VAL A 131 -23.37 48.38 33.07
C VAL A 131 -24.70 48.62 32.35
N ARG A 132 -24.71 49.46 31.32
CA ARG A 132 -25.91 49.75 30.54
C ARG A 132 -26.47 48.49 29.88
N ARG A 133 -25.63 47.68 29.23
CA ARG A 133 -26.05 46.40 28.61
C ARG A 133 -26.56 45.39 29.64
N LEU A 134 -25.94 45.33 30.82
CA LEU A 134 -26.38 44.47 31.92
C LEU A 134 -27.75 44.87 32.46
N VAL A 135 -28.04 46.18 32.52
CA VAL A 135 -29.37 46.68 32.91
C VAL A 135 -30.39 46.46 31.80
N GLU A 136 -30.04 46.70 30.53
CA GLU A 136 -30.92 46.46 29.37
C GLU A 136 -31.28 44.98 29.18
N ALA A 137 -30.36 44.06 29.51
CA ALA A 137 -30.60 42.61 29.43
C ALA A 137 -31.41 42.04 30.61
N GLN A 138 -31.58 42.80 31.69
CA GLN A 138 -32.42 42.39 32.81
C GLN A 138 -33.89 42.53 32.44
N ARG A 139 -34.60 41.39 32.40
CA ARG A 139 -36.02 41.33 32.08
C ARG A 139 -36.93 41.80 33.22
N GLU A 140 -36.45 41.78 34.47
CA GLU A 140 -37.20 42.17 35.65
C GLU A 140 -36.37 43.06 36.57
N PRO A 141 -36.99 44.05 37.25
CA PRO A 141 -36.29 44.92 38.18
C PRO A 141 -35.82 44.14 39.41
N ALA A 142 -34.52 43.84 39.48
CA ALA A 142 -33.89 43.15 40.58
C ALA A 142 -32.94 44.06 41.38
N SER A 143 -32.80 43.78 42.68
CA SER A 143 -31.74 44.39 43.50
C SER A 143 -30.45 43.61 43.27
N ALA A 144 -29.44 44.27 42.68
CA ALA A 144 -28.13 43.68 42.42
C ALA A 144 -27.02 44.50 43.08
N THR A 145 -26.04 43.80 43.65
CA THR A 145 -24.79 44.41 44.14
C THR A 145 -23.71 44.19 43.11
N LEU A 146 -23.14 45.28 42.59
CA LEU A 146 -22.10 45.19 41.57
C LEU A 146 -20.72 45.35 42.21
N TYR A 147 -19.94 44.27 42.19
CA TYR A 147 -18.55 44.27 42.64
C TYR A 147 -17.66 44.77 41.51
N CYS A 148 -16.85 45.80 41.81
CA CYS A 148 -15.94 46.42 40.85
C CYS A 148 -14.60 46.74 41.54
N SER A 149 -13.52 46.87 40.75
CA SER A 149 -12.19 47.10 41.31
C SER A 149 -12.14 48.45 42.08
N PRO A 150 -11.26 48.59 43.09
CA PRO A 150 -11.14 49.83 43.86
C PRO A 150 -10.84 51.06 42.98
N SER A 151 -10.05 50.86 41.91
CA SER A 151 -9.70 51.90 40.94
C SER A 151 -10.85 52.34 40.03
N SER A 152 -11.92 51.56 39.94
CA SER A 152 -13.05 51.79 39.03
C SER A 152 -14.38 52.13 39.74
N ARG A 153 -14.39 52.11 41.07
CA ARG A 153 -15.57 52.32 41.94
C ARG A 153 -16.36 53.60 41.62
N SER A 154 -15.66 54.71 41.34
CA SER A 154 -16.31 56.02 41.07
C SER A 154 -16.95 56.12 39.69
N ALA A 155 -16.38 55.47 38.67
CA ALA A 155 -16.95 55.42 37.32
C ALA A 155 -18.14 54.47 37.27
N CYS A 156 -18.03 53.31 37.93
CA CYS A 156 -19.08 52.31 37.99
C CYS A 156 -20.32 52.80 38.77
N GLY A 157 -20.11 53.45 39.92
CA GLY A 157 -21.19 53.98 40.75
C GLY A 157 -21.97 55.13 40.09
N ARG A 158 -21.34 55.93 39.23
CA ARG A 158 -22.03 56.97 38.43
C ARG A 158 -22.85 56.33 37.31
N SER A 159 -22.25 55.42 36.54
CA SER A 159 -22.91 54.75 35.42
C SER A 159 -24.15 53.97 35.83
N TRP A 160 -24.06 53.18 36.90
CA TRP A 160 -25.16 52.36 37.38
C TRP A 160 -26.36 53.21 37.80
N ARG A 161 -26.10 54.34 38.46
CA ARG A 161 -27.13 55.27 38.92
C ARG A 161 -27.88 55.91 37.75
N THR A 162 -27.17 56.28 36.68
CA THR A 162 -27.78 56.80 35.45
C THR A 162 -28.63 55.75 34.74
N SER A 163 -28.12 54.51 34.57
CA SER A 163 -28.82 53.45 33.81
C SER A 163 -30.00 52.83 34.55
N ILE A 164 -29.99 52.79 35.88
CA ILE A 164 -31.12 52.26 36.66
C ILE A 164 -32.22 53.30 36.90
N SER A 165 -31.90 54.61 36.84
CA SER A 165 -32.93 55.66 36.93
C SER A 165 -33.92 55.61 35.76
N SER A 166 -33.47 55.13 34.59
CA SER A 166 -34.34 54.86 33.44
C SER A 166 -35.11 53.54 33.54
N ALA A 167 -34.75 52.65 34.47
CA ALA A 167 -35.32 51.29 34.61
C ALA A 167 -36.03 51.04 35.96
N GLY A 168 -36.14 52.04 36.84
CA GLY A 168 -36.89 51.96 38.10
C GLY A 168 -36.21 51.22 39.27
N GLY A 169 -34.90 50.96 39.20
CA GLY A 169 -34.16 50.23 40.26
C GLY A 169 -33.58 51.12 41.38
N SER A 170 -33.13 50.52 42.48
CA SER A 170 -32.39 51.22 43.56
C SER A 170 -30.97 50.66 43.72
N CYS A 171 -30.01 51.51 44.06
CA CYS A 171 -28.58 51.15 44.15
C CYS A 171 -28.07 51.24 45.59
N ARG A 172 -27.46 50.15 46.09
CA ARG A 172 -26.56 50.16 47.26
C ARG A 172 -25.13 49.89 46.80
N ILE A 173 -24.21 50.77 47.15
CA ILE A 173 -22.77 50.54 47.02
C ILE A 173 -22.29 50.06 48.41
N PRO A 174 -21.78 48.83 48.56
CA PRO A 174 -21.20 48.41 49.83
C PRO A 174 -19.95 49.26 50.11
N GLY A 175 -19.84 49.72 51.37
CA GLY A 175 -18.70 50.49 51.88
C GLY A 175 -17.38 49.76 51.67
#